data_AF-A0AAD9NJN8-F1
#
_entry.id   AF-A0AAD9NJN8-F1
#
_cell.length_a   1.000
_cell.length_b   1.000
_cell.length_c   1.000
_cell.angle_alpha   90.00
_cell.angle_beta   90.00
_cell.angle_gamma   90.00
#
_symmetry.space_group_name_H-M   'P 1'
#
loop_
_entity.id
_entity.type
_entity.pdbx_description
1 polymer ?
#
loop_
_entity_poly.entity_id
_entity_poly.type
_entity_poly.pdbx_seq_one_letter_code
_entity_poly.pdbx_strand_id
1 'polypeptide(L)'
;MDDAVKQGDNKVSILTVDTDVVVLAVASAQRLNITELWIAFGAGNNFRYLPAHEMADALGPDCCVALPMFHAFTGCDTVSCFGGRGKRTTWGMWNAYDEIAPAFCALAATRRKLAESTGTICSPPVRPY
;
A
#
# COMPACT_ATOMS: atom_id res chain seq x y z
N MET A 1 9.66 -8.34 -2.71
CA MET A 1 8.52 -9.27 -2.55
C MET A 1 8.21 -9.98 -3.86
N ASP A 2 8.04 -9.24 -4.96
CA ASP A 2 7.77 -9.82 -6.29
C ASP A 2 8.76 -10.93 -6.70
N ASP A 3 10.05 -10.80 -6.37
CA ASP A 3 11.06 -11.82 -6.69
C ASP A 3 10.99 -13.08 -5.82
N ALA A 4 10.56 -12.96 -4.56
CA ALA A 4 10.40 -14.09 -3.64
C ALA A 4 9.17 -14.92 -4.01
N VAL A 5 8.07 -14.26 -4.38
CA VAL A 5 6.85 -14.93 -4.86
C VAL A 5 7.13 -15.72 -6.15
N LYS A 6 7.94 -15.17 -7.06
CA LYS A 6 8.37 -15.85 -8.29
C LYS A 6 9.24 -17.09 -8.05
N GLN A 7 9.88 -17.21 -6.90
CA GLN A 7 10.70 -18.37 -6.52
C GLN A 7 9.89 -19.50 -5.86
N GLY A 8 8.58 -19.32 -5.65
CA GLY A 8 7.71 -20.33 -5.06
C GLY A 8 7.71 -20.35 -3.52
N ASP A 9 8.29 -19.33 -2.89
CA ASP A 9 8.22 -19.18 -1.44
C ASP A 9 6.80 -18.75 -1.04
N ASN A 10 6.01 -19.73 -0.57
CA ASN A 10 4.63 -19.50 -0.14
C ASN A 10 4.52 -18.76 1.20
N LYS A 11 5.64 -18.63 1.92
CA LYS A 11 5.72 -18.03 3.25
C LYS A 11 6.75 -16.92 3.29
N VAL A 12 6.28 -15.69 3.52
CA VAL A 12 7.12 -14.49 3.61
C VAL A 12 6.97 -13.87 4.99
N SER A 13 8.08 -13.40 5.57
CA SER A 13 8.08 -12.69 6.85
C SER A 13 8.82 -11.36 6.72
N ILE A 14 8.24 -10.29 7.28
CA ILE A 14 8.83 -8.95 7.34
C ILE A 14 9.10 -8.59 8.80
N LEU A 15 10.32 -8.14 9.12
CA LEU A 15 10.62 -7.53 10.41
C LEU A 15 10.56 -6.00 10.26
N THR A 16 9.73 -5.34 11.06
CA THR A 16 9.61 -3.88 11.04
C THR A 16 9.10 -3.32 12.36
N VAL A 17 9.40 -2.05 12.61
CA VAL A 17 8.78 -1.26 13.69
C VAL A 17 7.85 -0.18 13.15
N ASP A 18 7.82 0.01 11.83
CA ASP A 18 7.14 1.10 11.15
C ASP A 18 5.74 0.69 10.69
N THR A 19 4.78 1.59 10.85
CA THR A 19 3.36 1.28 10.58
C THR A 19 3.04 1.36 9.09
N ASP A 20 3.77 2.20 8.34
CA ASP A 20 3.64 2.28 6.88
C ASP A 20 4.01 0.97 6.18
N VAL A 21 5.02 0.24 6.68
CA VAL A 21 5.40 -1.10 6.20
C VAL A 21 4.26 -2.10 6.41
N VAL A 22 3.53 -2.01 7.52
CA VAL A 22 2.35 -2.86 7.77
C VAL A 22 1.26 -2.60 6.73
N VAL A 23 0.97 -1.33 6.43
CA VAL A 23 -0.01 -0.95 5.40
C VAL A 23 0.40 -1.47 4.03
N LEU A 24 1.68 -1.32 3.67
CA LEU A 24 2.22 -1.81 2.40
C LEU A 24 2.20 -3.34 2.30
N ALA A 25 2.47 -4.04 3.40
CA ALA A 25 2.43 -5.50 3.45
C ALA A 25 1.01 -6.03 3.20
N VAL A 26 0.00 -5.47 3.87
CA VAL A 26 -1.42 -5.84 3.66
C VAL A 26 -1.85 -5.59 2.22
N ALA A 27 -1.51 -4.42 1.66
CA ALA A 27 -1.82 -4.12 0.26
C ALA A 27 -1.11 -5.08 -0.71
N SER A 28 0.13 -5.49 -0.39
CA SER A 28 0.93 -6.39 -1.22
C SER A 28 0.47 -7.84 -1.13
N ALA A 29 0.00 -8.30 0.03
CA ALA A 29 -0.56 -9.65 0.19
C ALA A 29 -1.70 -9.88 -0.81
N GLN A 30 -2.62 -8.93 -0.89
CA GLN A 30 -3.72 -8.96 -1.85
C GLN A 30 -3.22 -8.85 -3.30
N ARG A 31 -2.36 -7.86 -3.59
CA ARG A 31 -1.89 -7.58 -4.97
C ARG A 31 -1.10 -8.74 -5.59
N LEU A 32 -0.33 -9.45 -4.78
CA LEU A 32 0.55 -10.53 -5.21
C LEU A 32 -0.03 -11.91 -4.91
N ASN A 33 -1.24 -11.97 -4.35
CA ASN A 33 -1.93 -13.20 -3.96
C ASN A 33 -1.06 -14.08 -3.05
N ILE A 34 -0.38 -13.46 -2.08
CA ILE A 34 0.49 -14.14 -1.11
C ILE A 34 -0.39 -14.76 -0.03
N THR A 35 -0.35 -16.09 0.07
CA THR A 35 -1.21 -16.85 0.99
C THR A 35 -0.70 -16.86 2.43
N GLU A 36 0.60 -16.66 2.67
CA GLU A 36 1.17 -16.66 4.01
C GLU A 36 2.19 -15.52 4.18
N LEU A 37 1.69 -14.32 4.50
CA LEU A 37 2.51 -13.15 4.81
C LEU A 37 2.42 -12.80 6.31
N TRP A 38 3.55 -12.85 7.00
CA TRP A 38 3.67 -12.50 8.41
C TRP A 38 4.51 -11.24 8.60
N ILE A 39 4.17 -10.44 9.62
CA ILE A 39 4.95 -9.28 10.02
C ILE A 39 5.39 -9.46 11.46
N ALA A 40 6.69 -9.61 11.69
CA ALA A 40 7.32 -9.43 12.98
C ALA A 40 7.35 -7.93 13.29
N PHE A 41 6.38 -7.46 14.08
CA PHE A 41 6.16 -6.04 14.34
C PHE A 41 6.58 -5.62 15.74
N GLY A 42 7.30 -4.50 15.86
CA GLY A 42 7.67 -3.87 17.12
C GLY A 42 9.01 -4.34 17.68
N ALA A 43 9.32 -3.93 18.92
CA ALA A 43 10.58 -4.22 19.58
C ALA A 43 10.39 -4.48 21.08
N GLY A 44 11.31 -5.25 21.67
CA GLY A 44 11.28 -5.60 23.09
C GLY A 44 9.97 -6.26 23.50
N ASN A 45 9.38 -5.80 24.60
CA ASN A 45 8.13 -6.35 25.14
C ASN A 45 6.89 -6.09 24.27
N ASN A 46 6.97 -5.23 23.26
CA ASN A 46 5.86 -4.93 22.35
C ASN A 46 5.95 -5.70 21.02
N PHE A 47 6.90 -6.65 20.91
CA PHE A 47 7.06 -7.47 19.72
C PHE A 47 5.87 -8.42 19.53
N ARG A 48 5.32 -8.48 18.32
CA ARG A 48 4.19 -9.37 17.96
C ARG A 48 4.22 -9.74 16.49
N TYR A 49 3.66 -10.90 16.16
CA TYR A 49 3.43 -11.30 14.78
C TYR A 49 2.04 -10.85 14.31
N LEU A 50 1.97 -10.20 13.15
CA LEU A 50 0.73 -9.79 12.50
C LEU A 50 0.51 -10.59 11.21
N PRO A 51 -0.65 -11.24 11.01
CA PRO A 51 -0.96 -11.97 9.79
C PRO A 51 -1.50 -11.01 8.71
N ALA A 52 -0.60 -10.48 7.88
CA ALA A 52 -0.97 -9.50 6.85
C ALA A 52 -1.91 -10.07 5.77
N HIS A 53 -1.79 -11.38 5.49
CA HIS A 53 -2.66 -12.11 4.57
C HIS A 53 -4.10 -12.18 5.10
N GLU A 54 -4.31 -12.57 6.36
CA GLU A 54 -5.65 -12.55 6.99
C GLU A 54 -6.24 -11.14 7.06
N MET A 55 -5.42 -10.13 7.34
CA MET A 55 -5.85 -8.73 7.31
C MET A 55 -6.30 -8.29 5.92
N ALA A 56 -5.61 -8.75 4.87
CA ALA A 56 -5.96 -8.45 3.50
C ALA A 56 -7.28 -9.14 3.10
N ASP A 57 -7.48 -10.39 3.50
CA ASP A 57 -8.71 -11.14 3.28
C ASP A 57 -9.91 -10.48 3.96
N ALA A 58 -9.74 -10.06 5.22
CA ALA A 58 -10.79 -9.39 5.99
C ALA A 58 -11.18 -8.02 5.42
N LEU A 59 -10.23 -7.28 4.85
CA LEU A 59 -10.48 -5.96 4.25
C LEU A 59 -11.06 -6.06 2.84
N GLY A 60 -10.73 -7.11 2.10
CA GLY A 60 -11.13 -7.28 0.72
C GLY A 60 -10.31 -6.44 -0.28
N PRO A 61 -10.44 -6.74 -1.57
CA PRO A 61 -9.53 -6.26 -2.62
C PRO A 61 -9.52 -4.73 -2.78
N ASP A 62 -10.68 -4.10 -2.80
CA ASP A 62 -10.78 -2.65 -3.01
C ASP A 62 -10.15 -1.87 -1.85
N CYS A 63 -10.41 -2.29 -0.62
CA CYS A 63 -9.80 -1.69 0.57
C CYS A 63 -8.28 -1.84 0.55
N CYS A 64 -7.75 -3.02 0.22
CA CYS A 64 -6.32 -3.27 0.10
C CYS A 64 -5.63 -2.36 -0.94
N VAL A 65 -6.29 -2.10 -2.07
CA VAL A 65 -5.75 -1.20 -3.10
C VAL A 65 -5.76 0.26 -2.66
N ALA A 66 -6.82 0.69 -1.96
CA ALA A 66 -6.98 2.05 -1.47
C ALA A 66 -6.13 2.37 -0.22
N LEU A 67 -5.76 1.36 0.57
CA LEU A 67 -5.07 1.49 1.85
C LEU A 67 -3.80 2.36 1.83
N PRO A 68 -2.85 2.19 0.89
CA PRO A 68 -1.66 3.04 0.82
C PRO A 68 -2.00 4.51 0.56
N MET A 69 -2.99 4.77 -0.30
CA MET A 69 -3.43 6.13 -0.61
C MET A 69 -4.14 6.76 0.59
N PHE A 70 -4.99 5.99 1.29
CA PHE A 70 -5.61 6.42 2.53
C PHE A 70 -4.59 6.77 3.61
N HIS A 71 -3.55 5.95 3.77
CA HIS A 71 -2.47 6.22 4.72
C HIS A 71 -1.74 7.53 4.38
N ALA A 72 -1.36 7.71 3.11
CA ALA A 72 -0.74 8.96 2.65
C ALA A 72 -1.66 10.18 2.85
N PHE A 73 -2.95 10.04 2.54
CA PHE A 73 -3.94 11.11 2.62
C PHE A 73 -4.25 11.54 4.06
N THR A 74 -4.33 10.58 4.98
CA THR A 74 -4.64 10.84 6.41
C THR A 74 -3.44 11.21 7.26
N GLY A 75 -2.26 11.29 6.64
CA GLY A 75 -0.97 11.52 7.26
C GLY A 75 -0.19 10.23 7.41
N CYS A 76 0.94 10.13 6.71
CA CYS A 76 2.00 9.16 6.98
C CYS A 76 2.72 9.51 8.30
N ASP A 77 3.57 8.63 8.80
CA ASP A 77 4.29 8.81 10.08
C ASP A 77 5.16 10.10 10.12
N THR A 78 5.45 10.71 8.96
CA THR A 78 6.27 11.92 8.81
C THR A 78 5.52 13.19 8.37
N VAL A 79 4.20 13.12 8.08
CA VAL A 79 3.41 14.29 7.64
C VAL A 79 2.15 14.47 8.46
N SER A 80 1.78 15.74 8.70
CA SER A 80 0.59 16.09 9.49
C SER A 80 -0.70 15.62 8.80
N CYS A 81 -1.67 15.18 9.61
CA CYS A 81 -2.97 14.72 9.14
C CYS A 81 -3.76 15.81 8.40
N PHE A 82 -4.48 15.43 7.33
CA PHE A 82 -5.26 16.36 6.51
C PHE A 82 -6.31 17.11 7.33
N GLY A 83 -6.21 18.44 7.40
CA GLY A 83 -7.15 19.29 8.12
C GLY A 83 -7.33 18.94 9.60
N GLY A 84 -6.32 18.34 10.25
CA GLY A 84 -6.40 17.91 11.65
C GLY A 84 -7.22 16.64 11.90
N ARG A 85 -7.66 15.95 10.83
CA ARG A 85 -8.41 14.68 10.94
C ARG A 85 -7.48 13.50 10.74
N GLY A 86 -7.21 12.77 11.83
CA GLY A 86 -6.39 11.56 11.80
C GLY A 86 -7.11 10.33 11.24
N LYS A 87 -6.34 9.25 11.10
CA LYS A 87 -6.75 7.95 10.53
C LYS A 87 -8.09 7.42 11.04
N ARG A 88 -8.38 7.54 12.36
CA ARG A 88 -9.62 7.03 12.96
C ARG A 88 -10.88 7.75 12.44
N THR A 89 -10.84 9.08 12.36
CA THR A 89 -11.98 9.87 11.88
C THR A 89 -12.24 9.59 10.40
N THR A 90 -11.18 9.56 9.59
CA THR A 90 -11.30 9.29 8.15
C THR A 90 -11.69 7.84 7.86
N TRP A 91 -11.30 6.87 8.71
CA TRP A 91 -11.78 5.49 8.62
C TRP A 91 -13.29 5.39 8.88
N GLY A 92 -13.80 6.16 9.86
CA GLY A 92 -15.24 6.28 10.08
C GLY A 92 -15.97 6.83 8.85
N MET A 93 -15.40 7.82 8.16
CA MET A 93 -15.94 8.34 6.91
C MET A 93 -15.90 7.28 5.81
N TRP A 94 -14.78 6.56 5.65
CA TRP A 94 -14.66 5.47 4.67
C TRP A 94 -15.83 4.50 4.79
N ASN A 95 -16.10 3.99 5.99
CA ASN A 95 -17.18 3.03 6.20
C ASN A 95 -18.59 3.63 6.05
N ALA A 96 -18.73 4.95 6.03
CA ALA A 96 -20.01 5.65 5.92
C ALA A 96 -20.36 6.07 4.49
N TYR A 97 -19.37 6.15 3.59
CA TYR A 97 -19.52 6.64 2.22
C TYR A 97 -18.86 5.66 1.23
N ASP A 98 -19.68 4.96 0.45
CA ASP A 98 -19.24 3.94 -0.50
C ASP A 98 -18.36 4.52 -1.62
N GLU A 99 -18.39 5.85 -1.85
CA GLU A 99 -17.61 6.53 -2.88
C GLU A 99 -16.13 6.71 -2.50
N ILE A 100 -15.79 6.55 -1.22
CA ILE A 100 -14.42 6.82 -0.74
C ILE A 100 -13.44 5.75 -1.23
N ALA A 101 -13.79 4.47 -1.12
CA ALA A 101 -12.97 3.37 -1.61
C ALA A 101 -12.63 3.50 -3.11
N PRO A 102 -13.61 3.66 -4.04
CA PRO A 102 -13.31 3.79 -5.45
C PRO A 102 -12.52 5.07 -5.78
N ALA A 103 -12.74 6.17 -5.05
CA ALA A 103 -11.95 7.39 -5.22
C ALA A 103 -10.47 7.18 -4.87
N PHE A 104 -10.17 6.52 -3.75
CA PHE A 104 -8.80 6.18 -3.37
C PHE A 104 -8.17 5.14 -4.32
N CYS A 105 -8.94 4.14 -4.77
CA CYS A 105 -8.48 3.19 -5.78
C CYS A 105 -8.11 3.89 -7.10
N ALA A 106 -8.94 4.82 -7.55
CA ALA A 106 -8.67 5.61 -8.76
C ALA A 106 -7.38 6.42 -8.61
N LEU A 107 -7.20 7.12 -7.47
CA LEU A 107 -5.99 7.87 -7.16
C LEU A 107 -4.74 6.98 -7.11
N ALA A 108 -4.85 5.80 -6.47
CA ALA A 108 -3.76 4.83 -6.42
C ALA A 108 -3.40 4.29 -7.81
N ALA A 109 -4.39 4.13 -8.70
CA ALA A 109 -4.18 3.69 -10.08
C ALA A 109 -3.64 4.80 -11.01
N THR A 110 -3.87 6.08 -10.70
CA THR A 110 -3.41 7.23 -11.51
C THR A 110 -1.90 7.22 -11.75
N ARG A 111 -1.09 6.75 -10.78
CA ARG A 111 0.37 6.66 -10.95
C ARG A 111 0.79 5.61 -12.00
N ARG A 112 -0.05 4.60 -12.27
CA ARG A 112 0.23 3.51 -13.21
C ARG A 112 0.16 3.98 -14.67
N LYS A 113 -0.85 4.81 -14.98
CA LYS A 113 -1.04 5.39 -16.33
C LYS A 113 0.08 6.34 -16.73
N LEU A 114 0.70 7.04 -15.77
CA LEU A 114 1.79 7.95 -16.08
C LEU A 114 3.06 7.18 -16.51
N ALA A 115 3.35 6.04 -15.86
CA ALA A 115 4.49 5.19 -16.19
C ALA A 115 4.36 4.48 -17.55
N GLU A 116 3.14 4.26 -18.03
CA GLU A 116 2.88 3.67 -19.36
C GLU A 116 2.99 4.71 -20.49
N SER A 117 2.87 6.00 -20.18
CA SER A 117 2.96 7.10 -21.16
C SER A 117 4.39 7.62 -21.43
N THR A 118 5.38 7.23 -20.61
CA THR A 118 6.78 7.68 -20.75
C THR A 118 7.66 6.77 -21.62
N GLY A 119 7.08 5.78 -22.30
CA GLY A 119 7.80 4.88 -23.23
C GLY A 119 8.22 5.50 -24.57
N THR A 120 7.91 6.77 -24.84
CA THR A 120 8.40 7.47 -26.04
C THR A 120 9.28 8.64 -25.61
N ILE A 121 10.54 8.35 -25.29
CA ILE A 121 11.58 9.39 -25.27
C ILE A 121 11.82 9.75 -26.73
N CYS A 122 11.23 10.85 -27.18
CA CYS A 122 11.66 11.50 -28.40
C CYS A 122 13.09 11.99 -28.17
N SER A 123 14.07 11.32 -28.77
CA SER A 123 15.46 11.78 -28.80
C SER A 123 15.51 13.23 -29.29
N PRO A 124 16.27 14.13 -28.66
CA PRO A 124 16.44 15.48 -29.21
C PRO A 124 17.15 15.38 -30.57
N PRO A 125 16.79 16.21 -31.56
CA PRO A 125 17.46 16.21 -32.85
C PRO A 125 18.93 16.57 -32.67
N VAL A 126 19.80 15.68 -33.13
CA VAL A 126 21.24 15.91 -33.23
C VAL A 126 21.45 17.04 -34.23
N ARG A 127 21.96 18.19 -33.76
CA ARG A 127 22.39 19.26 -34.68
C ARG A 127 23.67 18.80 -35.39
N PRO A 128 23.74 18.83 -36.73
CA PRO A 128 25.04 18.78 -37.39
C PRO A 128 25.77 20.10 -37.14
N TYR A 129 27.10 19.99 -37.03
CA TYR A 129 28.05 21.06 -36.76
C TYR A 129 27.88 22.31 -37.64
#